data_AF-A0A9D8L759-F1
#
_entry.id   AF-A0A9D8L759-F1
#
_cell.length_a   1.000
_cell.length_b   1.000
_cell.length_c   1.000
_cell.angle_alpha   90.00
_cell.angle_beta   90.00
_cell.angle_gamma   90.00
#
_symmetry.space_group_name_H-M   'P 1'
#
loop_
_entity.id
_entity.type
_entity.pdbx_description
1 polymer ?
#
loop_
_entity_poly.entity_id
_entity_poly.type
_entity_poly.pdbx_seq_one_letter_code
_entity_poly.pdbx_strand_id
1 'polypeptide(L)'
;MTAPRLRGRAGQRQRDRRLKRSNYLCDDCAADGITRLATIVDHIIPLSKGGPDTDENTRNLCDAHNRKRTAEQFGHQIRHAVGVDGWPLS
;
A
#
# COMPACT_ATOMS: atom_id res chain seq x y z
N MET A 1 3.40 9.58 17.70
CA MET A 1 2.09 10.24 17.47
C MET A 1 1.55 9.73 16.15
N THR A 2 0.37 9.10 16.13
CA THR A 2 -0.22 8.51 14.92
C THR A 2 -0.79 9.63 14.06
N ALA A 3 -0.45 9.69 12.76
CA ALA A 3 -1.00 10.70 11.87
C ALA A 3 -2.54 10.57 11.77
N PRO A 4 -3.30 11.67 11.93
CA PRO A 4 -4.76 11.63 11.81
C PRO A 4 -5.15 11.22 10.39
N ARG A 5 -6.09 10.27 10.26
CA ARG A 5 -6.53 9.73 8.96
C ARG A 5 -7.90 10.26 8.59
N LEU A 6 -8.04 10.76 7.36
CA LEU A 6 -9.35 11.08 6.80
C LEU A 6 -10.17 9.81 6.58
N ARG A 7 -11.48 9.90 6.87
CA ARG A 7 -12.45 8.79 6.73
C ARG A 7 -13.66 9.22 5.93
N GLY A 8 -14.50 8.26 5.55
CA GLY A 8 -15.76 8.50 4.83
C GLY A 8 -15.56 9.22 3.50
N ARG A 9 -16.47 10.14 3.16
CA ARG A 9 -16.44 10.89 1.88
C ARG A 9 -15.17 11.72 1.71
N ALA A 10 -14.64 12.29 2.80
CA ALA A 10 -13.39 13.07 2.75
C ALA A 10 -12.21 12.19 2.33
N GLY A 11 -12.08 10.99 2.90
CA GLY A 11 -11.05 10.01 2.51
C GLY A 11 -11.22 9.51 1.07
N GLN A 12 -12.46 9.26 0.63
CA GLN A 12 -12.73 8.87 -0.76
C GLN A 12 -12.30 9.95 -1.77
N ARG A 13 -12.63 11.22 -1.49
CA ARG A 13 -12.21 12.37 -2.32
C ARG A 13 -10.69 12.54 -2.35
N GLN A 14 -10.02 12.36 -1.22
CA GLN A 14 -8.56 12.41 -1.15
C GLN A 14 -7.93 11.29 -1.99
N ARG A 15 -8.43 10.05 -1.86
CA ARG A 15 -7.96 8.91 -2.63
C ARG A 15 -8.13 9.12 -4.14
N ASP A 16 -9.29 9.59 -4.57
CA ASP A 16 -9.58 9.93 -5.97
C ASP A 16 -8.63 11.00 -6.51
N ARG A 17 -8.43 12.10 -5.76
CA ARG A 17 -7.47 13.15 -6.10
C ARG A 17 -6.05 12.61 -6.23
N ARG A 18 -5.62 11.72 -5.33
CA ARG A 18 -4.28 11.11 -5.39
C ARG A 18 -4.12 10.20 -6.61
N LEU A 19 -5.11 9.37 -6.93
CA LEU A 19 -5.07 8.51 -8.13
C LEU A 19 -5.03 9.31 -9.43
N LYS A 20 -5.73 10.45 -9.50
CA LYS A 20 -5.71 11.35 -10.66
C LYS A 20 -4.31 11.89 -10.98
N ARG A 21 -3.40 12.03 -10.00
CA ARG A 21 -2.04 12.55 -10.22
C ARG A 21 -1.22 11.69 -11.19
N SER A 22 -1.46 10.38 -11.21
CA SER A 22 -0.80 9.46 -12.15
C SER A 22 -1.73 9.04 -13.28
N ASN A 23 -2.84 9.76 -13.52
CA ASN A 23 -3.90 9.35 -14.45
C ASN A 23 -4.40 7.92 -14.19
N TYR A 24 -4.50 7.53 -12.91
CA TYR A 24 -4.85 6.17 -12.50
C TYR A 24 -3.89 5.10 -12.99
N LEU A 25 -2.64 5.44 -13.31
CA LEU A 25 -1.60 4.49 -13.67
C LEU A 25 -0.75 4.11 -12.47
N CYS A 26 -0.27 2.88 -12.47
CA CYS A 26 0.66 2.38 -11.47
C CYS A 26 2.04 2.99 -11.71
N ASP A 27 2.58 3.69 -10.72
CA ASP A 27 3.87 4.38 -10.81
C ASP A 27 5.02 3.39 -11.02
N ASP A 28 5.02 2.26 -10.30
CA ASP A 28 6.03 1.21 -10.46
C ASP A 28 5.94 0.55 -11.85
N CYS A 29 4.73 0.27 -12.37
CA CYS A 29 4.59 -0.26 -13.73
C CYS A 29 5.05 0.76 -14.78
N ALA A 30 4.74 2.05 -14.60
CA ALA A 30 5.16 3.09 -15.51
C ALA A 30 6.69 3.21 -15.57
N ALA A 31 7.37 3.05 -14.43
CA ALA A 31 8.84 2.99 -14.38
C ALA A 31 9.42 1.79 -15.15
N ASP A 32 8.69 0.67 -15.18
CA ASP A 32 9.04 -0.53 -15.96
C ASP A 32 8.61 -0.44 -17.45
N GLY A 33 8.03 0.67 -17.90
CA GLY A 33 7.50 0.83 -19.25
C GLY A 33 6.16 0.09 -19.50
N ILE A 34 5.48 -0.33 -18.44
CA ILE A 34 4.22 -1.08 -18.49
C ILE A 34 3.04 -0.16 -18.15
N THR A 35 2.02 -0.12 -19.00
CA THR A 35 0.77 0.57 -18.68
C THR A 35 -0.17 -0.35 -17.89
N ARG A 36 -0.41 -0.01 -16.61
CA ARG A 36 -1.35 -0.75 -15.76
C ARG A 36 -2.10 0.20 -14.84
N LEU A 37 -3.39 -0.09 -14.61
CA LEU A 37 -4.22 0.68 -13.70
C LEU A 37 -3.74 0.55 -12.25
N ALA A 38 -3.66 1.68 -11.57
CA ALA A 38 -3.52 1.77 -10.13
C ALA A 38 -4.89 1.67 -9.45
N THR A 39 -4.96 0.82 -8.44
CA THR A 39 -6.15 0.62 -7.60
C THR A 39 -5.87 0.98 -6.14
N ILE A 40 -4.62 1.29 -5.79
CA ILE A 40 -4.20 1.50 -4.41
C ILE A 40 -3.34 2.76 -4.34
N VAL A 41 -3.56 3.57 -3.31
CA VAL A 41 -2.68 4.68 -2.94
C VAL A 41 -1.89 4.20 -1.75
N ASP A 42 -0.61 3.94 -1.96
CA ASP A 42 0.32 3.40 -0.97
C ASP A 42 1.22 4.50 -0.39
N HIS A 43 1.54 4.40 0.90
CA HIS A 43 2.44 5.35 1.56
C HIS A 43 3.89 4.87 1.39
N ILE A 44 4.75 5.71 0.81
CA ILE A 44 6.17 5.38 0.56
C ILE A 44 6.87 4.99 1.87
N ILE A 45 6.75 5.87 2.88
CA ILE A 45 7.08 5.58 4.27
C ILE A 45 5.75 5.24 4.96
N PRO A 46 5.56 4.02 5.46
CA PRO A 46 4.32 3.64 6.10
C PRO A 46 3.99 4.51 7.30
N LEU A 47 2.71 4.81 7.49
CA LEU A 47 2.23 5.58 8.64
C LEU A 47 2.59 4.90 9.98
N SER A 48 2.61 3.56 10.02
CA SER A 48 3.03 2.78 11.20
C SER A 48 4.52 2.91 11.53
N LYS A 49 5.34 3.33 10.56
CA LYS A 49 6.77 3.65 10.74
C LYS A 49 7.03 5.14 10.92
N GLY A 50 5.99 5.94 11.17
CA GLY A 50 6.09 7.39 11.37
C GLY A 50 6.11 8.22 10.08
N GLY A 51 5.74 7.63 8.93
CA GLY A 51 5.59 8.38 7.69
C GLY A 51 4.47 9.44 7.78
N PRO A 52 4.60 10.58 7.08
CA PRO A 52 3.57 11.61 7.06
C PRO A 52 2.45 11.27 6.06
N ASP A 53 1.20 11.68 6.32
CA ASP A 53 0.09 11.52 5.36
C ASP A 53 0.02 12.70 4.37
N THR A 54 1.06 12.85 3.55
CA THR A 54 1.13 13.90 2.52
C THR A 54 1.10 13.30 1.12
N ASP A 55 0.81 14.13 0.11
CA ASP A 55 0.75 13.69 -1.28
C ASP A 55 2.14 13.26 -1.79
N GLU A 56 3.22 13.85 -1.27
CA GLU A 56 4.62 13.52 -1.60
C GLU A 56 5.03 12.15 -1.02
N ASN A 57 4.45 11.73 0.11
CA ASN A 57 4.68 10.42 0.70
C ASN A 57 3.73 9.35 0.15
N THR A 58 3.12 9.55 -1.02
CA THR A 58 2.22 8.57 -1.65
C THR A 58 2.64 8.20 -3.06
N ARG A 59 2.38 6.94 -3.41
CA ARG A 59 2.51 6.37 -4.75
C ARG A 59 1.25 5.62 -5.13
N ASN A 60 0.91 5.59 -6.41
CA ASN A 60 -0.24 4.88 -6.94
C ASN A 60 0.20 3.53 -7.49
N LEU A 61 -0.36 2.43 -6.97
CA LEU A 61 0.05 1.08 -7.30
C LEU A 61 -1.10 0.21 -7.81
N CYS A 62 -0.75 -0.74 -8.67
CA CYS A 62 -1.57 -1.92 -8.92
C CYS A 62 -1.47 -2.90 -7.75
N ASP A 63 -2.38 -3.87 -7.68
CA ASP A 63 -2.40 -4.85 -6.59
C ASP A 63 -1.10 -5.66 -6.47
N ALA A 64 -0.50 -6.07 -7.60
CA ALA A 64 0.75 -6.84 -7.61
C ALA A 64 1.92 -6.05 -7.00
N HIS A 65 2.11 -4.79 -7.42
CA HIS A 65 3.17 -3.95 -6.87
C HIS A 65 2.88 -3.54 -5.44
N ASN A 66 1.62 -3.31 -5.05
CA ASN A 66 1.26 -3.05 -3.67
C ASN A 66 1.65 -4.22 -2.74
N ARG A 67 1.39 -5.46 -3.14
CA ARG A 67 1.82 -6.65 -2.38
C ARG A 67 3.34 -6.74 -2.25
N LYS A 68 4.06 -6.45 -3.34
CA LYS A 68 5.53 -6.40 -3.34
C LYS A 68 6.07 -5.35 -2.36
N ARG A 69 5.57 -4.10 -2.43
CA ARG A 69 5.96 -3.02 -1.52
C ARG A 69 5.61 -3.31 -0.07
N THR A 70 4.43 -3.87 0.17
CA THR A 70 4.01 -4.29 1.52
C THR A 70 4.99 -5.32 2.10
N ALA A 71 5.39 -6.33 1.30
CA ALA A 71 6.37 -7.33 1.73
C ALA A 71 7.75 -6.72 1.98
N GLU A 72 8.22 -5.79 1.13
CA GLU A 72 9.48 -5.05 1.33
C GLU A 72 9.45 -4.20 2.61
N GLN A 73 8.32 -3.56 2.90
CA GLN A 73 8.18 -2.64 4.03
C GLN A 73 8.01 -3.37 5.38
N PHE A 74 7.25 -4.46 5.43
CA PHE A 74 6.87 -5.13 6.68
C PHE A 74 7.50 -6.50 6.87
N GLY A 75 8.18 -7.03 5.85
CA GLY A 75 8.63 -8.42 5.83
C GLY A 75 7.46 -9.38 5.61
N HIS A 76 7.78 -10.58 5.15
CA HIS A 76 6.82 -11.69 5.17
C HIS A 76 6.81 -12.29 6.58
N GLN A 77 5.63 -12.46 7.17
CA GLN A 77 5.49 -13.37 8.31
C GLN A 77 5.33 -14.77 7.73
N ILE A 78 6.29 -15.66 8.00
CA ILE A 78 6.12 -17.08 7.71
C ILE A 78 4.92 -17.55 8.51
N ARG A 79 3.86 -17.94 7.81
CA ARG A 79 2.74 -18.62 8.46
C ARG A 79 3.17 -20.06 8.69
N HIS A 80 3.57 -20.37 9.91
CA HIS A 80 3.73 -21.76 10.32
C HIS A 80 2.39 -22.46 10.12
N ALA A 81 2.41 -23.65 9.52
CA ALA A 81 1.21 -24.47 9.49
C ALA A 81 0.86 -24.82 10.94
N VAL A 82 -0.42 -24.74 11.31
CA VAL A 82 -0.87 -25.00 12.68
C VAL A 82 -1.63 -26.32 12.67
N GLY A 83 -1.27 -27.23 13.56
CA GLY A 83 -1.93 -28.52 13.74
C GLY A 83 -3.35 -28.37 14.30
N VAL A 84 -4.12 -29.46 14.26
CA VAL A 84 -5.49 -29.50 14.83
C VAL A 84 -5.52 -29.27 16.34
N ASP A 85 -4.36 -29.45 16.99
CA ASP A 85 -4.09 -29.19 18.40
C ASP A 85 -3.74 -27.73 18.70
N GLY A 86 -3.59 -26.88 17.68
CA GLY A 86 -3.25 -25.47 17.81
C GLY A 86 -1.75 -25.18 17.91
N TRP A 87 -0.89 -26.19 17.79
CA TRP A 87 0.57 -26.01 17.84
C TRP A 87 1.16 -25.84 16.43
N PRO A 88 2.23 -25.02 16.26
CA PRO A 88 2.95 -24.94 15.00
C PRO A 88 3.50 -26.30 14.59
N LEU A 89 3.19 -26.72 13.36
CA LEU A 89 3.89 -27.79 12.66
C LEU A 89 5.30 -27.25 12.37
N SER A 90 6.27 -27.83 13.08
CA SER A 90 7.71 -27.59 12.91
C SER A 90 8.16 -27.83 11.48
#